data_AF-A0A093EZZ6-F1
#
_entry.id   AF-A0A093EZZ6-F1
#
_cell.length_a   1.000
_cell.length_b   1.000
_cell.length_c   1.000
_cell.angle_alpha   90.00
_cell.angle_beta   90.00
_cell.angle_gamma   90.00
#
_symmetry.space_group_name_H-M   'P 1'
#
loop_
_entity.id
_entity.type
_entity.pdbx_description
1 polymer ?
#
loop_
_entity_poly.entity_id
_entity_poly.type
_entity_poly.pdbx_seq_one_letter_code
_entity_poly.pdbx_strand_id
1 'polypeptide(L)'
;KGKCVKYGEDRFQVEIGYNAELIAVFKKIPSKSYDPAMKKWNFRLEDYSSFMEAANQLSSVILTPLEGENAVGLASGSHFVGSRVDVKSLLKMCKNWKKPSALVKGKCVLISRLRFEVDIGYSTEVIGVFKQMDSRNYDANTRKWNFLLEDYPKLMEVLQSLVSVEVEPLPEAIIQTFAAQIQRSTSQTDIPDADLSVVDSKIVTSLMPFQREGVNFAILRNGRLLLADDMGLGKTIQAICIAAYYRKEWPLLVVTPSSVRFTWAEAFHRWLPSLSPGSTNVIVTGKDNLTASLINIISFDLLSKMDKQLKSTFQVVIIDESHFLKNIKTARCRAAMPLLKAAKRVILLSGTPAMSRPAELYTQIAAVQPAFFPQFHSFGLRYCDGRKVLQWGKWQTGTLQTAFYFIFLKQS
;
A
#
# COMPACT_ATOMS: atom_id res chain seq x y z
N LYS A 1 0.11 -33.08 -4.04
CA LYS A 1 1.43 -32.63 -3.55
C LYS A 1 1.98 -33.70 -2.62
N GLY A 2 3.24 -34.09 -2.76
CA GLY A 2 3.89 -35.12 -1.95
C GLY A 2 5.39 -34.85 -1.83
N LYS A 3 6.13 -35.76 -1.19
CA LYS A 3 7.57 -35.61 -0.97
C LYS A 3 8.32 -36.93 -1.16
N CYS A 4 9.56 -36.84 -1.66
CA CYS A 4 10.49 -37.96 -1.64
C CYS A 4 11.28 -37.93 -0.33
N VAL A 5 11.34 -39.05 0.39
CA VAL A 5 12.02 -39.17 1.67
C VAL A 5 13.01 -40.32 1.60
N LYS A 6 14.23 -40.14 2.14
CA LYS A 6 15.23 -41.20 2.18
C LYS A 6 14.72 -42.35 3.06
N TYR A 7 14.86 -43.58 2.61
CA TYR A 7 14.37 -44.78 3.29
C TYR A 7 15.46 -45.86 3.28
N GLY A 8 16.18 -46.00 4.39
CA GLY A 8 17.38 -46.84 4.46
C GLY A 8 18.60 -46.19 3.82
N GLU A 9 19.64 -46.99 3.56
CA GLU A 9 20.92 -46.49 3.02
C GLU A 9 20.86 -46.23 1.51
N ASP A 10 20.15 -47.08 0.75
CA ASP A 10 20.17 -47.14 -0.71
C ASP A 10 18.80 -46.89 -1.38
N ARG A 11 17.75 -46.54 -0.63
CA ARG A 11 16.38 -46.38 -1.15
C ARG A 11 15.72 -45.07 -0.74
N PHE A 12 14.66 -44.71 -1.46
CA PHE A 12 13.78 -43.60 -1.14
C PHE A 12 12.30 -44.00 -1.25
N GLN A 13 11.45 -43.29 -0.52
CA GLN A 13 10.00 -43.45 -0.48
C GLN A 13 9.30 -42.20 -1.04
N VAL A 14 8.16 -42.41 -1.68
CA VAL A 14 7.31 -41.32 -2.18
C VAL A 14 6.08 -41.20 -1.30
N GLU A 15 6.00 -40.12 -0.53
CA GLU A 15 4.88 -39.82 0.35
C GLU A 15 3.89 -38.90 -0.35
N ILE A 16 2.82 -39.49 -0.88
CA ILE A 16 1.75 -38.77 -1.57
C ILE A 16 0.43 -39.53 -1.47
N GLY A 17 -0.69 -38.80 -1.45
CA GLY A 17 -2.02 -39.38 -1.57
C GLY A 17 -2.21 -40.12 -2.90
N TYR A 18 -3.24 -40.96 -2.99
CA TYR A 18 -3.53 -41.75 -4.19
C TYR A 18 -3.62 -40.88 -5.45
N ASN A 19 -2.78 -41.16 -6.44
CA ASN A 19 -2.82 -40.55 -7.77
C ASN A 19 -2.56 -41.65 -8.82
N ALA A 20 -3.52 -41.89 -9.70
CA ALA A 20 -3.47 -42.98 -10.67
C ALA A 20 -2.35 -42.83 -11.72
N GLU A 21 -2.06 -41.60 -12.14
CA GLU A 21 -1.00 -41.29 -13.11
C GLU A 21 0.39 -41.54 -12.51
N LEU A 22 0.57 -41.15 -11.25
CA LEU A 22 1.83 -41.39 -10.54
C LEU A 22 2.06 -42.88 -10.25
N ILE A 23 1.00 -43.63 -9.94
CA ILE A 23 1.09 -45.08 -9.78
C ILE A 23 1.48 -45.76 -11.11
N ALA A 24 1.06 -45.22 -12.26
CA ALA A 24 1.52 -45.72 -13.56
C ALA A 24 3.03 -45.48 -13.75
N VAL A 25 3.58 -44.36 -13.25
CA VAL A 25 5.02 -44.10 -13.22
C VAL A 25 5.74 -45.09 -12.29
N PHE A 26 5.21 -45.31 -11.07
CA PHE A 26 5.78 -46.28 -10.12
C PHE A 26 5.91 -47.68 -10.71
N LYS A 27 4.90 -48.10 -11.50
CA LYS A 27 4.89 -49.42 -12.13
C LYS A 27 5.94 -49.57 -13.24
N LYS A 28 6.47 -48.48 -13.81
CA LYS A 28 7.49 -48.52 -14.87
C LYS A 28 8.92 -48.59 -14.32
N ILE A 29 9.14 -48.32 -13.03
CA ILE A 29 10.47 -48.33 -12.43
C ILE A 29 10.87 -49.75 -12.05
N PRO A 30 12.06 -50.24 -12.46
CA PRO A 30 12.49 -51.60 -12.17
C PRO A 30 12.67 -51.87 -10.67
N SER A 31 13.25 -50.94 -9.92
CA SER A 31 13.54 -51.11 -8.49
C SER A 31 12.33 -50.95 -7.57
N LYS A 32 11.12 -50.79 -8.11
CA LYS A 32 9.89 -50.61 -7.33
C LYS A 32 9.70 -51.75 -6.31
N SER A 33 9.46 -51.38 -5.07
CA SER A 33 9.01 -52.29 -4.03
C SER A 33 7.88 -51.61 -3.26
N TYR A 34 6.84 -52.37 -2.95
CA TYR A 34 5.72 -51.88 -2.18
C TYR A 34 5.82 -52.42 -0.76
N ASP A 35 5.82 -51.52 0.22
CA ASP A 35 5.78 -51.87 1.64
C ASP A 35 4.30 -52.03 2.06
N PRO A 36 3.83 -53.27 2.35
CA PRO A 36 2.44 -53.53 2.72
C PRO A 36 2.07 -52.95 4.09
N ALA A 37 3.03 -52.78 4.99
CA ALA A 37 2.80 -52.27 6.35
C ALA A 37 2.59 -50.76 6.33
N MET A 38 3.41 -50.03 5.56
CA MET A 38 3.30 -48.57 5.43
C MET A 38 2.37 -48.11 4.30
N LYS A 39 1.91 -49.04 3.45
CA LYS A 39 1.14 -48.77 2.22
C LYS A 39 1.83 -47.79 1.26
N LYS A 40 3.16 -47.83 1.20
CA LYS A 40 3.99 -46.89 0.41
C LYS A 40 4.87 -47.62 -0.60
N TRP A 41 5.16 -46.93 -1.70
CA TRP A 41 6.15 -47.38 -2.68
C TRP A 41 7.54 -46.85 -2.33
N ASN A 42 8.54 -47.72 -2.45
CA ASN A 42 9.95 -47.38 -2.29
C ASN A 42 10.78 -47.88 -3.49
N PHE A 43 11.83 -47.14 -3.82
CA PHE A 43 12.66 -47.31 -5.01
C PHE A 43 14.14 -47.18 -4.63
N ARG A 44 15.05 -47.75 -5.41
CA ARG A 44 16.50 -47.53 -5.21
C ARG A 44 16.88 -46.11 -5.61
N LEU A 45 17.87 -45.54 -4.92
CA LEU A 45 18.38 -44.19 -5.21
C LEU A 45 18.95 -44.09 -6.63
N GLU A 46 19.46 -45.18 -7.21
CA GLU A 46 19.95 -45.24 -8.60
C GLU A 46 18.87 -44.85 -9.63
N ASP A 47 17.60 -45.14 -9.33
CA ASP A 47 16.45 -44.81 -10.20
C ASP A 47 15.82 -43.44 -9.88
N TYR A 48 16.41 -42.67 -8.96
CA TYR A 48 15.80 -41.41 -8.49
C TYR A 48 15.71 -40.35 -9.59
N SER A 49 16.76 -40.19 -10.39
CA SER A 49 16.79 -39.21 -11.49
C SER A 49 15.74 -39.50 -12.55
N SER A 50 15.64 -40.76 -13.00
CA SER A 50 14.66 -41.19 -14.01
C SER A 50 13.23 -41.13 -13.47
N PHE A 51 13.03 -41.43 -12.19
CA PHE A 51 11.75 -41.24 -11.51
C PHE A 51 11.31 -39.78 -11.49
N MET A 52 12.18 -38.87 -11.04
CA MET A 52 11.85 -37.44 -10.93
C MET A 52 11.56 -36.83 -12.31
N GLU A 53 12.27 -37.23 -13.36
CA GLU A 53 11.99 -36.82 -14.73
C GLU A 53 10.58 -37.24 -15.17
N ALA A 54 10.20 -38.51 -14.96
CA ALA A 54 8.88 -39.02 -15.31
C ALA A 54 7.76 -38.40 -14.45
N ALA A 55 8.01 -38.14 -13.17
CA ALA A 55 7.04 -37.52 -12.28
C ALA A 55 6.81 -36.03 -12.60
N ASN A 56 7.85 -35.30 -13.03
CA ASN A 56 7.76 -33.89 -13.41
C ASN A 56 6.96 -33.67 -14.72
N GLN A 57 6.77 -34.69 -15.54
CA GLN A 57 5.89 -34.63 -16.71
C GLN A 57 4.40 -34.67 -16.34
N LEU A 58 4.05 -35.05 -15.11
CA LEU A 58 2.67 -35.12 -14.65
C LEU A 58 2.20 -33.77 -14.09
N SER A 59 1.32 -33.08 -14.81
CA SER A 59 0.76 -31.79 -14.38
C SER A 59 -0.10 -31.88 -13.11
N SER A 60 -0.56 -33.08 -12.73
CA SER A 60 -1.40 -33.36 -11.56
C SER A 60 -0.60 -33.60 -10.27
N VAL A 61 0.73 -33.70 -10.35
CA VAL A 61 1.61 -34.11 -9.26
C VAL A 61 2.70 -33.06 -9.02
N ILE A 62 2.98 -32.77 -7.75
CA ILE A 62 4.13 -31.95 -7.34
C ILE A 62 4.82 -32.75 -6.22
N LEU A 63 6.08 -33.14 -6.45
CA LEU A 63 6.91 -33.86 -5.49
C LEU A 63 8.07 -32.97 -5.05
N THR A 64 8.29 -32.84 -3.74
CA THR A 64 9.53 -32.22 -3.25
C THR A 64 10.69 -33.22 -3.35
N PRO A 65 11.87 -32.81 -3.87
CA PRO A 65 13.06 -33.65 -3.94
C PRO A 65 13.53 -34.15 -2.57
N LEU A 66 14.40 -35.16 -2.57
CA LEU A 66 15.14 -35.63 -1.39
C LEU A 66 15.99 -34.49 -0.80
N GLU A 67 15.98 -34.38 0.53
CA GLU A 67 16.80 -33.42 1.26
C GLU A 67 18.29 -33.74 1.05
N GLY A 68 19.04 -32.82 0.43
CA GLY A 68 20.50 -32.92 0.25
C GLY A 68 20.99 -33.17 -1.19
N GLU A 69 20.12 -33.47 -2.14
CA GLU A 69 20.48 -33.56 -3.57
C GLU A 69 19.98 -32.33 -4.34
N ASN A 70 20.88 -31.39 -4.58
CA ASN A 70 20.63 -30.27 -5.49
C ASN A 70 20.42 -30.83 -6.90
N ALA A 71 19.30 -30.46 -7.53
CA ALA A 71 18.99 -30.82 -8.91
C ALA A 71 20.07 -30.30 -9.87
N VAL A 72 20.99 -31.18 -10.28
CA VAL A 72 21.97 -30.92 -11.35
C VAL A 72 21.34 -31.32 -12.69
N GLY A 73 20.86 -30.29 -13.41
CA GLY A 73 20.96 -30.16 -14.87
C GLY A 73 20.08 -31.05 -15.77
N LEU A 74 18.97 -30.47 -16.24
CA LEU A 74 18.73 -30.44 -17.69
C LEU A 74 18.06 -29.11 -18.07
N ALA A 75 18.82 -28.32 -18.83
CA ALA A 75 18.41 -27.08 -19.42
C ALA A 75 17.55 -27.34 -20.65
N SER A 76 16.27 -26.97 -20.59
CA SER A 76 15.44 -26.54 -21.74
C SER A 76 14.11 -25.97 -21.23
N GLY A 77 14.22 -25.05 -20.29
CA GLY A 77 13.14 -24.19 -19.85
C GLY A 77 13.81 -23.03 -19.17
N SER A 78 13.56 -21.82 -19.65
CA SER A 78 14.12 -20.58 -19.10
C SER A 78 13.68 -20.40 -17.65
N HIS A 79 14.37 -21.07 -16.73
CA HIS A 79 14.39 -20.72 -15.32
C HIS A 79 15.21 -19.45 -15.20
N PHE A 80 14.51 -18.33 -15.15
CA PHE A 80 15.05 -17.05 -14.78
C PHE A 80 15.70 -17.19 -13.39
N VAL A 81 17.03 -17.21 -13.40
CA VAL A 81 17.87 -16.97 -12.24
C VAL A 81 17.36 -15.69 -11.57
N GLY A 82 17.20 -15.74 -10.24
CA GLY A 82 16.72 -14.64 -9.42
C GLY A 82 17.56 -13.37 -9.58
N SER A 83 17.25 -12.62 -10.63
CA SER A 83 17.65 -11.24 -10.78
C SER A 83 16.85 -10.47 -9.72
N ARG A 84 17.54 -9.86 -8.76
CA ARG A 84 16.95 -8.78 -7.97
C ARG A 84 16.50 -7.73 -8.98
N VAL A 85 15.20 -7.70 -9.27
CA VAL A 85 14.63 -6.66 -10.11
C VAL A 85 14.74 -5.35 -9.34
N ASP A 86 15.75 -4.56 -9.71
CA ASP A 86 16.03 -3.25 -9.12
C ASP A 86 14.81 -2.33 -9.31
N VAL A 87 14.50 -1.49 -8.33
CA VAL A 87 13.39 -0.50 -8.45
C VAL A 87 13.59 0.34 -9.71
N LYS A 88 14.82 0.62 -10.13
CA LYS A 88 15.11 1.33 -11.38
C LYS A 88 14.56 0.65 -12.63
N SER A 89 14.56 -0.69 -12.72
CA SER A 89 14.00 -1.38 -13.87
C SER A 89 12.48 -1.30 -13.88
N LEU A 90 11.83 -1.40 -12.72
CA LEU A 90 10.39 -1.17 -12.56
C LEU A 90 9.99 0.26 -12.96
N LEU A 91 10.77 1.27 -12.56
CA LEU A 91 10.52 2.66 -12.96
C LEU A 91 10.68 2.87 -14.48
N LYS A 92 11.62 2.15 -15.12
CA LYS A 92 11.78 2.16 -16.58
C LYS A 92 10.56 1.55 -17.28
N MET A 93 10.00 0.48 -16.72
CA MET A 93 8.77 -0.17 -17.21
C MET A 93 7.55 0.77 -17.20
N CYS A 94 7.46 1.69 -16.23
CA CYS A 94 6.41 2.72 -16.19
C CYS A 94 6.45 3.70 -17.37
N LYS A 95 7.56 3.81 -18.11
CA LYS A 95 7.69 4.72 -19.26
C LYS A 95 7.36 4.04 -20.60
N ASN A 96 7.57 2.73 -20.70
CA ASN A 96 7.51 1.97 -21.96
C ASN A 96 6.35 0.97 -22.03
N TRP A 97 5.33 1.11 -21.17
CA TRP A 97 4.22 0.15 -21.11
C TRP A 97 3.26 0.22 -22.29
N LYS A 98 3.27 1.32 -23.08
CA LYS A 98 2.32 1.53 -24.16
C LYS A 98 2.60 0.60 -25.34
N LYS A 99 1.62 -0.24 -25.68
CA LYS A 99 1.66 -1.15 -26.84
C LYS A 99 0.43 -0.92 -27.72
N PRO A 100 0.52 -0.03 -28.74
CA PRO A 100 -0.63 0.31 -29.58
C PRO A 100 -1.27 -0.90 -30.28
N SER A 101 -0.49 -1.93 -30.57
CA SER A 101 -0.91 -3.17 -31.26
C SER A 101 -1.50 -4.24 -30.33
N ALA A 102 -1.59 -4.00 -29.02
CA ALA A 102 -2.12 -4.99 -28.08
C ALA A 102 -3.64 -5.14 -28.21
N LEU A 103 -4.09 -6.40 -28.30
CA LEU A 103 -5.50 -6.78 -28.41
C LEU A 103 -6.19 -6.76 -27.04
N VAL A 104 -5.45 -7.09 -25.98
CA VAL A 104 -5.97 -7.14 -24.62
C VAL A 104 -5.28 -6.09 -23.78
N LYS A 105 -6.08 -5.22 -23.15
CA LYS A 105 -5.59 -4.14 -22.30
C LYS A 105 -6.04 -4.33 -20.86
N GLY A 106 -5.16 -4.04 -19.92
CA GLY A 106 -5.43 -4.11 -18.49
C GLY A 106 -4.61 -3.12 -17.68
N LYS A 107 -4.82 -3.11 -16.37
CA LYS A 107 -4.11 -2.25 -15.42
C LYS A 107 -3.86 -2.97 -14.11
N CYS A 108 -2.71 -2.71 -13.49
CA CYS A 108 -2.43 -3.13 -12.12
C CYS A 108 -3.02 -2.13 -11.13
N VAL A 109 -3.65 -2.59 -10.06
CA VAL A 109 -4.21 -1.74 -9.00
C VAL A 109 -3.71 -2.28 -7.66
N LEU A 110 -3.08 -1.45 -6.84
CA LEU A 110 -2.71 -1.87 -5.48
C LEU A 110 -4.01 -2.14 -4.70
N ILE A 111 -4.14 -3.20 -3.90
CA ILE A 111 -5.36 -3.44 -3.10
C ILE A 111 -5.10 -3.43 -1.59
N SER A 112 -3.85 -3.65 -1.18
CA SER A 112 -3.39 -3.53 0.22
C SER A 112 -1.89 -3.22 0.25
N ARG A 113 -1.30 -3.04 1.44
CA ARG A 113 0.16 -2.85 1.58
C ARG A 113 0.98 -4.00 0.99
N LEU A 114 0.39 -5.20 0.92
CA LEU A 114 1.08 -6.42 0.54
C LEU A 114 0.55 -7.03 -0.74
N ARG A 115 -0.55 -6.52 -1.32
CA ARG A 115 -1.18 -7.15 -2.49
C ARG A 115 -1.61 -6.13 -3.53
N PHE A 116 -1.54 -6.54 -4.79
CA PHE A 116 -2.09 -5.81 -5.92
C PHE A 116 -2.95 -6.75 -6.77
N GLU A 117 -3.93 -6.20 -7.46
CA GLU A 117 -4.76 -6.90 -8.44
C GLU A 117 -4.38 -6.51 -9.88
N VAL A 118 -4.69 -7.39 -10.82
CA VAL A 118 -4.60 -7.11 -12.26
C VAL A 118 -6.00 -7.11 -12.85
N ASP A 119 -6.44 -5.93 -13.26
CA ASP A 119 -7.73 -5.70 -13.91
C ASP A 119 -7.54 -5.77 -15.43
N ILE A 120 -7.87 -6.91 -16.02
CA ILE A 120 -7.64 -7.21 -17.43
C ILE A 120 -8.79 -8.06 -17.98
N GLY A 121 -9.10 -7.86 -19.26
CA GLY A 121 -10.04 -8.72 -19.98
C GLY A 121 -9.59 -10.18 -20.02
N TYR A 122 -10.53 -11.09 -20.31
CA TYR A 122 -10.22 -12.52 -20.41
C TYR A 122 -9.17 -12.78 -21.50
N SER A 123 -8.07 -13.42 -21.12
CA SER A 123 -7.03 -13.91 -22.03
C SER A 123 -6.46 -15.21 -21.49
N THR A 124 -6.44 -16.24 -22.32
CA THR A 124 -5.91 -17.57 -21.97
C THR A 124 -4.41 -17.51 -21.67
N GLU A 125 -3.66 -16.72 -22.42
CA GLU A 125 -2.22 -16.48 -22.22
C GLU A 125 -1.96 -15.85 -20.84
N VAL A 126 -2.71 -14.79 -20.51
CA VAL A 126 -2.57 -14.07 -19.24
C VAL A 126 -2.96 -14.96 -18.05
N ILE A 127 -4.05 -15.71 -18.17
CA ILE A 127 -4.49 -16.64 -17.12
C ILE A 127 -3.45 -17.76 -16.93
N GLY A 128 -2.80 -18.21 -18.01
CA GLY A 128 -1.67 -19.14 -17.94
C GLY A 128 -0.55 -18.60 -17.05
N VAL A 129 -0.15 -17.34 -17.27
CA VAL A 129 0.86 -16.65 -16.44
C VAL A 129 0.39 -16.52 -14.99
N PHE A 130 -0.86 -16.10 -14.75
CA PHE A 130 -1.40 -15.95 -13.40
C PHE A 130 -1.37 -17.24 -12.59
N LYS A 131 -1.64 -18.38 -13.25
CA LYS A 131 -1.61 -19.70 -12.61
C LYS A 131 -0.20 -20.16 -12.23
N GLN A 132 0.84 -19.61 -12.84
CA GLN A 132 2.24 -19.91 -12.52
C GLN A 132 2.77 -19.13 -11.32
N MET A 133 2.07 -18.08 -10.88
CA MET A 133 2.48 -17.30 -9.71
C MET A 133 2.09 -18.01 -8.42
N ASP A 134 3.00 -18.04 -7.45
CA ASP A 134 2.79 -18.72 -6.16
C ASP A 134 1.79 -17.97 -5.29
N SER A 135 1.88 -16.64 -5.27
CA SER A 135 1.00 -15.80 -4.44
C SER A 135 -0.40 -15.56 -5.00
N ARG A 136 -0.77 -16.22 -6.11
CA ARG A 136 -2.03 -15.99 -6.82
C ARG A 136 -3.25 -16.20 -5.90
N ASN A 137 -4.21 -15.32 -6.02
CA ASN A 137 -5.53 -15.45 -5.40
C ASN A 137 -6.56 -14.89 -6.38
N TYR A 138 -7.63 -15.65 -6.60
CA TYR A 138 -8.73 -15.23 -7.47
C TYR A 138 -9.92 -14.86 -6.60
N ASP A 139 -10.37 -13.61 -6.72
CA ASP A 139 -11.57 -13.13 -6.05
C ASP A 139 -12.80 -13.43 -6.92
N ALA A 140 -13.66 -14.33 -6.44
CA ALA A 140 -14.86 -14.76 -7.14
C ALA A 140 -15.91 -13.63 -7.27
N ASN A 141 -15.93 -12.67 -6.35
CA ASN A 141 -16.90 -11.58 -6.35
C ASN A 141 -16.55 -10.53 -7.41
N THR A 142 -15.28 -10.12 -7.45
CA THR A 142 -14.80 -9.12 -8.42
C THR A 142 -14.38 -9.74 -9.74
N ARG A 143 -14.19 -11.07 -9.79
CA ARG A 143 -13.64 -11.84 -10.92
C ARG A 143 -12.24 -11.40 -11.34
N LYS A 144 -11.43 -10.97 -10.37
CA LYS A 144 -10.08 -10.43 -10.57
C LYS A 144 -9.03 -11.28 -9.88
N TRP A 145 -7.84 -11.31 -10.47
CA TRP A 145 -6.67 -11.97 -9.88
C TRP A 145 -5.86 -10.96 -9.08
N ASN A 146 -5.40 -11.37 -7.90
CA ASN A 146 -4.52 -10.59 -7.05
C ASN A 146 -3.32 -11.41 -6.54
N PHE A 147 -2.22 -10.72 -6.32
CA PHE A 147 -0.89 -11.29 -6.03
C PHE A 147 -0.23 -10.52 -4.90
N LEU A 148 0.75 -11.15 -4.24
CA LEU A 148 1.60 -10.43 -3.29
C LEU A 148 2.45 -9.39 -4.04
N LEU A 149 2.75 -8.27 -3.38
CA LEU A 149 3.48 -7.15 -3.95
C LEU A 149 4.95 -7.52 -4.24
N GLU A 150 5.52 -8.48 -3.51
CA GLU A 150 6.83 -9.07 -3.80
C GLU A 150 6.89 -9.81 -5.14
N ASP A 151 5.76 -10.33 -5.62
CA ASP A 151 5.66 -11.02 -6.90
C ASP A 151 5.43 -10.06 -8.08
N TYR A 152 5.25 -8.76 -7.79
CA TYR A 152 5.02 -7.72 -8.79
C TYR A 152 6.11 -7.66 -9.88
N PRO A 153 7.41 -7.68 -9.57
CA PRO A 153 8.45 -7.57 -10.58
C PRO A 153 8.45 -8.74 -11.57
N LYS A 154 8.36 -9.97 -11.02
CA LYS A 154 8.29 -11.20 -11.80
C LYS A 154 7.06 -11.22 -12.69
N LEU A 155 5.90 -10.85 -12.16
CA LEU A 155 4.67 -10.83 -12.95
C LEU A 155 4.76 -9.83 -14.11
N MET A 156 5.23 -8.61 -13.84
CA MET A 156 5.30 -7.58 -14.87
C MET A 156 6.31 -7.90 -15.97
N GLU A 157 7.42 -8.57 -15.65
CA GLU A 157 8.39 -9.04 -16.63
C GLU A 157 7.75 -10.00 -17.65
N VAL A 158 7.02 -11.01 -17.16
CA VAL A 158 6.33 -12.00 -18.01
C VAL A 158 5.17 -11.36 -18.79
N LEU A 159 4.40 -10.47 -18.18
CA LEU A 159 3.31 -9.78 -18.89
C LEU A 159 3.84 -8.85 -19.99
N GLN A 160 5.03 -8.27 -19.81
CA GLN A 160 5.63 -7.42 -20.83
C GLN A 160 6.21 -8.19 -22.01
N SER A 161 6.59 -9.47 -21.86
CA SER A 161 7.03 -10.29 -23.00
C SER A 161 5.87 -10.71 -23.92
N LEU A 162 4.62 -10.63 -23.46
CA LEU A 162 3.45 -10.94 -24.29
C LEU A 162 3.19 -9.83 -25.31
N VAL A 163 3.14 -10.17 -26.60
CA VAL A 163 2.95 -9.20 -27.70
C VAL A 163 1.51 -8.69 -27.78
N SER A 164 0.55 -9.59 -27.54
CA SER A 164 -0.90 -9.38 -27.62
C SER A 164 -1.49 -8.62 -26.42
N VAL A 165 -0.72 -8.41 -25.36
CA VAL A 165 -1.19 -7.91 -24.06
C VAL A 165 -0.48 -6.62 -23.65
N GLU A 166 -1.26 -5.65 -23.22
CA GLU A 166 -0.83 -4.39 -22.63
C GLU A 166 -1.37 -4.28 -21.20
N VAL A 167 -0.48 -4.22 -20.21
CA VAL A 167 -0.86 -4.00 -18.81
C VAL A 167 -0.22 -2.72 -18.31
N GLU A 168 -1.05 -1.75 -17.94
CA GLU A 168 -0.60 -0.51 -17.29
C GLU A 168 0.00 -0.85 -15.91
N PRO A 169 1.29 -0.56 -15.65
CA PRO A 169 1.95 -0.87 -14.39
C PRO A 169 1.39 -0.03 -13.25
N LEU A 170 1.71 -0.40 -11.99
CA LEU A 170 1.45 0.44 -10.83
C LEU A 170 2.09 1.83 -11.05
N PRO A 171 1.48 2.92 -10.56
CA PRO A 171 2.07 4.25 -10.68
C PRO A 171 3.45 4.28 -10.03
N GLU A 172 4.34 5.08 -10.61
CA GLU A 172 5.72 5.27 -10.15
C GLU A 172 5.80 5.55 -8.65
N ALA A 173 4.91 6.43 -8.16
CA ALA A 173 4.86 6.81 -6.76
C ALA A 173 4.47 5.64 -5.84
N ILE A 174 3.65 4.68 -6.30
CA ILE A 174 3.34 3.46 -5.55
C ILE A 174 4.58 2.58 -5.45
N ILE A 175 5.25 2.35 -6.58
CA ILE A 175 6.46 1.51 -6.63
C ILE A 175 7.56 2.09 -5.72
N GLN A 176 7.76 3.40 -5.73
CA GLN A 176 8.70 4.08 -4.84
C GLN A 176 8.29 3.97 -3.36
N THR A 177 7.00 4.19 -3.06
CA THR A 177 6.49 4.16 -1.69
C THR A 177 6.57 2.75 -1.08
N PHE A 178 6.46 1.71 -1.90
CA PHE A 178 6.48 0.31 -1.47
C PHE A 178 7.72 -0.46 -1.96
N ALA A 179 8.80 0.25 -2.28
CA ALA A 179 10.02 -0.32 -2.83
C ALA A 179 10.59 -1.45 -1.95
N ALA A 180 10.61 -1.25 -0.62
CA ALA A 180 11.10 -2.24 0.34
C ALA A 180 10.25 -3.54 0.34
N GLN A 181 8.92 -3.40 0.30
CA GLN A 181 8.00 -4.53 0.22
C GLN A 181 8.13 -5.29 -1.10
N ILE A 182 8.34 -4.57 -2.20
CA ILE A 182 8.58 -5.16 -3.52
C ILE A 182 9.92 -5.92 -3.55
N GLN A 183 10.93 -5.47 -2.82
CA GLN A 183 12.29 -6.04 -2.83
C GLN A 183 12.53 -7.17 -1.80
N ARG A 184 11.48 -7.72 -1.16
CA ARG A 184 11.58 -8.77 -0.13
C ARG A 184 12.49 -8.40 1.06
N SER A 185 12.49 -7.15 1.49
CA SER A 185 13.32 -6.72 2.62
C SER A 185 12.61 -6.63 3.96
N THR A 186 11.33 -7.04 4.09
CA THR A 186 10.68 -7.07 5.42
C THR A 186 9.48 -8.00 5.47
N SER A 187 9.60 -9.05 6.26
CA SER A 187 8.49 -9.73 6.94
C SER A 187 8.40 -9.08 8.33
N GLN A 188 7.23 -8.59 8.73
CA GLN A 188 6.97 -7.72 9.91
C GLN A 188 7.25 -6.23 9.71
N THR A 189 6.16 -5.47 9.79
CA THR A 189 6.08 -4.02 9.71
C THR A 189 5.97 -3.44 11.13
N ASP A 190 7.00 -3.59 11.94
CA ASP A 190 7.00 -2.90 13.23
C ASP A 190 7.31 -1.42 12.96
N ILE A 191 6.33 -0.56 13.25
CA ILE A 191 6.55 0.89 13.22
C ILE A 191 7.53 1.16 14.36
N PRO A 192 8.75 1.65 14.08
CA PRO A 192 9.75 1.84 15.12
C PRO A 192 9.25 2.88 16.12
N ASP A 193 9.55 2.67 17.40
CA ASP A 193 9.28 3.65 18.42
C ASP A 193 10.10 4.92 18.17
N ALA A 194 9.41 6.06 18.09
CA ALA A 194 10.05 7.35 17.92
C ALA A 194 10.57 7.87 19.27
N ASP A 195 11.71 8.55 19.24
CA ASP A 195 12.23 9.25 20.41
C ASP A 195 11.40 10.51 20.71
N LEU A 196 10.45 10.41 21.64
CA LEU A 196 9.58 11.51 22.04
C LEU A 196 10.17 12.39 23.16
N SER A 197 11.47 12.29 23.46
CA SER A 197 12.13 13.10 24.50
C SER A 197 12.04 14.60 24.30
N VAL A 198 11.87 15.05 23.05
CA VAL A 198 11.70 16.46 22.67
C VAL A 198 10.31 17.03 22.95
N VAL A 199 9.36 16.17 23.35
CA VAL A 199 7.95 16.53 23.60
C VAL A 199 7.68 16.52 25.11
N ASP A 200 6.78 17.39 25.57
CA ASP A 200 6.40 17.43 26.99
C ASP A 200 5.97 16.06 27.52
N SER A 201 6.56 15.62 28.62
CA SER A 201 6.32 14.29 29.18
C SER A 201 4.85 14.04 29.48
N LYS A 202 4.11 15.08 29.90
CA LYS A 202 2.66 15.01 30.19
C LYS A 202 1.83 14.46 29.04
N ILE A 203 2.10 14.89 27.80
CA ILE A 203 1.34 14.41 26.64
C ILE A 203 1.80 12.98 26.27
N VAL A 204 3.10 12.71 26.33
CA VAL A 204 3.68 11.41 25.93
C VAL A 204 3.19 10.26 26.82
N THR A 205 3.13 10.49 28.15
CA THR A 205 2.65 9.50 29.12
C THR A 205 1.14 9.29 29.05
N SER A 206 0.39 10.26 28.54
CA SER A 206 -1.06 10.20 28.42
C SER A 206 -1.54 9.49 27.14
N LEU A 207 -0.65 9.20 26.19
CA LEU A 207 -1.00 8.48 24.96
C LEU A 207 -1.32 7.01 25.25
N MET A 208 -2.47 6.56 24.75
CA MET A 208 -2.81 5.14 24.71
C MET A 208 -1.90 4.39 23.71
N PRO A 209 -1.73 3.06 23.82
CA PRO A 209 -0.82 2.30 22.94
C PRO A 209 -1.09 2.51 21.44
N PHE A 210 -2.34 2.45 20.99
CA PHE A 210 -2.69 2.67 19.59
C PHE A 210 -2.42 4.12 19.13
N GLN A 211 -2.60 5.09 20.02
CA GLN A 211 -2.29 6.50 19.76
C GLN A 211 -0.78 6.70 19.59
N ARG A 212 0.04 6.05 20.43
CA ARG A 212 1.51 6.10 20.35
C ARG A 212 2.01 5.54 19.03
N GLU A 213 1.49 4.40 18.60
CA GLU A 213 1.81 3.85 17.28
C GLU A 213 1.38 4.81 16.16
N GLY A 214 0.30 5.59 16.33
CA GLY A 214 -0.13 6.63 15.38
C GLY A 214 0.86 7.79 15.29
N VAL A 215 1.38 8.21 16.43
CA VAL A 215 2.46 9.21 16.51
C VAL A 215 3.74 8.67 15.86
N ASN A 216 4.15 7.45 16.18
CA ASN A 216 5.34 6.83 15.58
C ASN A 216 5.22 6.74 14.06
N PHE A 217 4.04 6.33 13.55
CA PHE A 217 3.77 6.29 12.12
C PHE A 217 3.87 7.67 11.47
N ALA A 218 3.34 8.70 12.14
CA ALA A 218 3.46 10.07 11.66
C ALA A 218 4.91 10.53 11.56
N ILE A 219 5.75 10.18 12.55
CA ILE A 219 7.16 10.54 12.58
C ILE A 219 7.93 9.82 11.48
N LEU A 220 7.70 8.51 11.31
CA LEU A 220 8.25 7.72 10.20
C LEU A 220 7.88 8.32 8.83
N ARG A 221 6.68 8.89 8.71
CA ARG A 221 6.18 9.57 7.51
C ARG A 221 6.53 11.06 7.44
N ASN A 222 7.52 11.51 8.21
CA ASN A 222 7.97 12.90 8.20
C ASN A 222 6.83 13.91 8.47
N GLY A 223 5.87 13.56 9.33
CA GLY A 223 4.77 14.43 9.74
C GLY A 223 3.79 14.77 8.62
N ARG A 224 3.73 13.95 7.55
CA ARG A 224 2.72 14.06 6.48
C ARG A 224 1.83 12.83 6.50
N LEU A 225 0.61 12.96 7.02
CA LEU A 225 -0.32 11.84 7.17
C LEU A 225 -1.78 12.27 7.31
N LEU A 226 -2.67 11.28 7.22
CA LEU A 226 -4.09 11.39 7.58
C LEU A 226 -4.40 10.42 8.73
N LEU A 227 -4.71 10.97 9.90
CA LEU A 227 -5.24 10.21 11.04
C LEU A 227 -6.74 10.06 10.87
N ALA A 228 -7.19 8.81 10.67
CA ALA A 228 -8.60 8.49 10.45
C ALA A 228 -9.17 7.52 11.46
N ASP A 229 -8.66 7.58 12.69
CA ASP A 229 -9.28 6.93 13.83
C ASP A 229 -10.73 7.44 14.02
N ASP A 230 -11.58 6.61 14.59
CA ASP A 230 -12.97 6.95 14.86
C ASP A 230 -13.12 8.18 15.77
N MET A 231 -14.29 8.80 15.71
CA MET A 231 -14.63 9.93 16.58
C MET A 231 -14.55 9.49 18.05
N GLY A 232 -13.93 10.32 18.90
CA GLY A 232 -13.75 10.01 20.32
C GLY A 232 -12.43 9.30 20.69
N LEU A 233 -11.69 8.75 19.73
CA LEU A 233 -10.42 8.04 20.01
C LEU A 233 -9.20 8.94 20.26
N GLY A 234 -9.39 10.24 20.44
CA GLY A 234 -8.30 11.16 20.80
C GLY A 234 -7.36 11.56 19.65
N LYS A 235 -7.89 11.78 18.43
CA LYS A 235 -7.09 12.33 17.31
C LYS A 235 -6.39 13.66 17.66
N THR A 236 -7.04 14.50 18.46
CA THR A 236 -6.49 15.80 18.89
C THR A 236 -5.19 15.63 19.69
N ILE A 237 -5.14 14.71 20.67
CA ILE A 237 -3.92 14.51 21.48
C ILE A 237 -2.79 13.93 20.62
N GLN A 238 -3.09 13.01 19.69
CA GLN A 238 -2.12 12.52 18.72
C GLN A 238 -1.56 13.65 17.86
N ALA A 239 -2.43 14.49 17.28
CA ALA A 239 -2.05 15.61 16.43
C ALA A 239 -1.15 16.63 17.15
N ILE A 240 -1.49 16.97 18.40
CA ILE A 240 -0.68 17.88 19.23
C ILE A 240 0.69 17.25 19.50
N CYS A 241 0.76 15.96 19.83
CA CYS A 241 2.03 15.27 20.07
C CYS A 241 2.93 15.28 18.82
N ILE A 242 2.36 14.97 17.65
CA ILE A 242 3.08 14.98 16.37
C ILE A 242 3.57 16.41 16.05
N ALA A 243 2.72 17.42 16.20
CA ALA A 243 3.12 18.80 15.94
C ALA A 243 4.20 19.29 16.91
N ALA A 244 4.11 18.92 18.18
CA ALA A 244 5.10 19.24 19.22
C ALA A 244 6.45 18.56 18.95
N TYR A 245 6.47 17.35 18.42
CA TYR A 245 7.70 16.70 17.97
C TYR A 245 8.46 17.55 16.93
N TYR A 246 7.72 18.26 16.07
CA TYR A 246 8.27 19.19 15.07
C TYR A 246 8.31 20.66 15.54
N ARG A 247 8.30 20.94 16.85
CA ARG A 247 8.24 22.31 17.40
C ARG A 247 9.33 23.25 16.87
N LYS A 248 10.51 22.74 16.54
CA LYS A 248 11.62 23.53 15.95
C LYS A 248 11.29 24.12 14.57
N GLU A 249 10.25 23.61 13.90
CA GLU A 249 9.85 24.05 12.57
C GLU A 249 8.67 25.04 12.59
N TRP A 250 8.13 25.36 13.77
CA TRP A 250 6.98 26.28 13.88
C TRP A 250 7.36 27.69 13.36
N PRO A 251 6.40 28.43 12.78
CA PRO A 251 5.01 28.55 13.21
C PRO A 251 4.07 27.41 12.77
N LEU A 252 3.16 27.05 13.67
CA LEU A 252 2.11 26.05 13.50
C LEU A 252 0.78 26.72 13.13
N LEU A 253 0.09 26.19 12.12
CA LEU A 253 -1.29 26.54 11.80
C LEU A 253 -2.22 25.36 12.08
N VAL A 254 -3.31 25.61 12.79
CA VAL A 254 -4.43 24.68 12.97
C VAL A 254 -5.65 25.25 12.27
N VAL A 255 -6.17 24.53 11.27
CA VAL A 255 -7.42 24.87 10.60
C VAL A 255 -8.50 23.91 11.10
N THR A 256 -9.59 24.45 11.61
CA THR A 256 -10.61 23.65 12.31
C THR A 256 -12.02 24.23 12.12
N PRO A 257 -13.11 23.50 12.38
CA PRO A 257 -14.45 24.11 12.41
C PRO A 257 -14.53 25.27 13.41
N SER A 258 -15.35 26.29 13.11
CA SER A 258 -15.42 27.52 13.89
C SER A 258 -15.75 27.30 15.37
N SER A 259 -16.53 26.26 15.68
CA SER A 259 -17.00 25.90 17.03
C SER A 259 -15.93 25.35 17.96
N VAL A 260 -14.84 24.79 17.44
CA VAL A 260 -13.83 24.07 18.24
C VAL A 260 -12.48 24.80 18.31
N ARG A 261 -12.38 26.02 17.77
CA ARG A 261 -11.13 26.81 17.79
C ARG A 261 -10.59 27.04 19.20
N PHE A 262 -11.47 27.41 20.14
CA PHE A 262 -11.10 27.63 21.54
C PHE A 262 -10.77 26.32 22.25
N THR A 263 -11.49 25.24 21.92
CA THR A 263 -11.18 23.89 22.42
C THR A 263 -9.78 23.43 22.01
N TRP A 264 -9.34 23.74 20.79
CA TRP A 264 -7.96 23.49 20.35
C TRP A 264 -6.95 24.32 21.16
N ALA A 265 -7.24 25.60 21.43
CA ALA A 265 -6.36 26.46 22.22
C ALA A 265 -6.19 25.91 23.66
N GLU A 266 -7.29 25.53 24.30
CA GLU A 266 -7.30 24.88 25.61
C GLU A 266 -6.53 23.56 25.60
N ALA A 267 -6.68 22.75 24.54
CA ALA A 267 -5.96 21.48 24.40
C ALA A 267 -4.44 21.70 24.33
N PHE A 268 -3.95 22.70 23.58
CA PHE A 268 -2.52 23.04 23.58
C PHE A 268 -2.03 23.43 24.96
N HIS A 269 -2.77 24.30 25.67
CA HIS A 269 -2.38 24.72 27.02
C HIS A 269 -2.39 23.55 28.02
N ARG A 270 -3.39 22.67 27.91
CA ARG A 270 -3.51 21.48 28.76
C ARG A 270 -2.35 20.50 28.55
N TRP A 271 -1.99 20.23 27.31
CA TRP A 271 -1.08 19.14 26.96
C TRP A 271 0.38 19.55 26.82
N LEU A 272 0.66 20.82 26.50
CA LEU A 272 2.01 21.35 26.34
C LEU A 272 2.31 22.46 27.37
N PRO A 273 2.54 22.11 28.65
CA PRO A 273 2.80 23.08 29.70
C PRO A 273 4.08 23.91 29.48
N SER A 274 4.98 23.48 28.59
CA SER A 274 6.17 24.26 28.20
C SER A 274 5.89 25.42 27.25
N LEU A 275 4.62 25.64 26.85
CA LEU A 275 4.21 26.80 26.07
C LEU A 275 3.92 27.99 26.98
N SER A 276 4.39 29.18 26.58
CA SER A 276 4.01 30.41 27.26
C SER A 276 2.53 30.74 27.00
N PRO A 277 1.81 31.39 27.93
CA PRO A 277 0.40 31.73 27.74
C PRO A 277 0.07 32.53 26.48
N GLY A 278 1.03 33.33 25.96
CA GLY A 278 0.89 34.09 24.70
C GLY A 278 1.31 33.34 23.43
N SER A 279 1.69 32.06 23.53
CA SER A 279 2.16 31.25 22.39
C SER A 279 1.04 30.86 21.42
N THR A 280 -0.23 31.00 21.82
CA THR A 280 -1.39 30.59 21.03
C THR A 280 -2.24 31.80 20.64
N ASN A 281 -2.47 31.95 19.35
CA ASN A 281 -3.33 32.97 18.76
C ASN A 281 -4.56 32.31 18.13
N VAL A 282 -5.75 32.67 18.61
CA VAL A 282 -7.03 32.24 18.03
C VAL A 282 -7.56 33.34 17.14
N ILE A 283 -7.60 33.09 15.84
CA ILE A 283 -8.02 34.06 14.83
C ILE A 283 -9.55 34.08 14.79
N VAL A 284 -10.12 35.22 15.17
CA VAL A 284 -11.56 35.47 15.24
C VAL A 284 -12.03 36.30 14.07
N THR A 285 -11.20 37.24 13.60
CA THR A 285 -11.54 38.19 12.53
C THR A 285 -10.52 38.15 11.39
N GLY A 286 -10.94 38.61 10.21
CA GLY A 286 -10.05 38.75 9.04
C GLY A 286 -9.01 39.87 9.15
N LYS A 287 -9.00 40.63 10.27
CA LYS A 287 -8.02 41.68 10.54
C LYS A 287 -6.93 41.24 11.51
N ASP A 288 -7.08 40.07 12.12
CA ASP A 288 -6.13 39.57 13.11
C ASP A 288 -4.81 39.19 12.42
N ASN A 289 -3.70 39.38 13.13
CA ASN A 289 -2.38 39.05 12.59
C ASN A 289 -2.10 37.54 12.69
N LEU A 290 -1.91 36.91 11.55
CA LEU A 290 -1.67 35.47 11.38
C LEU A 290 -0.31 34.97 11.86
N THR A 291 0.67 35.85 12.07
CA THR A 291 2.04 35.48 12.50
C THR A 291 2.37 35.97 13.90
N ALA A 292 1.38 36.43 14.66
CA ALA A 292 1.60 37.02 15.98
C ALA A 292 2.14 36.02 17.01
N SER A 293 1.92 34.72 16.82
CA SER A 293 2.24 33.68 17.80
C SER A 293 2.80 32.41 17.17
N LEU A 294 3.37 31.55 18.01
CA LEU A 294 3.93 30.24 17.62
C LEU A 294 2.86 29.28 17.09
N ILE A 295 1.65 29.32 17.66
CA ILE A 295 0.49 28.52 17.27
C ILE A 295 -0.61 29.46 16.83
N ASN A 296 -1.17 29.23 15.64
CA ASN A 296 -2.25 30.02 15.08
C ASN A 296 -3.42 29.10 14.76
N ILE A 297 -4.63 29.44 15.24
CA ILE A 297 -5.83 28.62 15.09
C ILE A 297 -6.87 29.41 14.31
N ILE A 298 -7.28 28.91 13.15
CA ILE A 298 -8.20 29.60 12.23
C ILE A 298 -9.35 28.68 11.81
N SER A 299 -10.50 29.27 11.46
CA SER A 299 -11.60 28.51 10.86
C SER A 299 -11.45 28.37 9.36
N PHE A 300 -12.04 27.33 8.76
CA PHE A 300 -12.07 27.16 7.30
C PHE A 300 -12.63 28.38 6.54
N ASP A 301 -13.65 29.04 7.10
CA ASP A 301 -14.28 30.19 6.45
C ASP A 301 -13.38 31.42 6.49
N LEU A 302 -12.63 31.63 7.59
CA LEU A 302 -11.64 32.71 7.70
C LEU A 302 -10.41 32.44 6.82
N LEU A 303 -9.95 31.18 6.77
CA LEU A 303 -8.87 30.76 5.87
C LEU A 303 -9.16 31.16 4.41
N SER A 304 -10.41 30.98 3.98
CA SER A 304 -10.86 31.34 2.62
C SER A 304 -10.86 32.84 2.36
N LYS A 305 -11.02 33.66 3.41
CA LYS A 305 -11.02 35.14 3.32
C LYS A 305 -9.61 35.73 3.40
N MET A 306 -8.68 35.02 4.03
CA MET A 306 -7.30 35.47 4.32
C MET A 306 -6.26 34.75 3.45
N ASP A 307 -6.68 34.05 2.40
CA ASP A 307 -5.83 33.16 1.58
C ASP A 307 -4.55 33.83 1.05
N LYS A 308 -4.63 35.12 0.69
CA LYS A 308 -3.48 35.92 0.23
C LYS A 308 -2.40 36.13 1.30
N GLN A 309 -2.78 36.24 2.57
CA GLN A 309 -1.87 36.47 3.69
C GLN A 309 -1.19 35.19 4.19
N LEU A 310 -1.72 34.03 3.79
CA LEU A 310 -1.35 32.71 4.30
C LEU A 310 -0.28 31.99 3.48
N LYS A 311 0.04 32.49 2.28
CA LYS A 311 0.98 31.82 1.38
C LYS A 311 2.37 31.71 2.02
N SER A 312 2.88 30.49 2.13
CA SER A 312 4.25 30.15 2.56
C SER A 312 4.65 30.55 3.99
N THR A 313 3.69 30.84 4.86
CA THR A 313 3.96 31.33 6.22
C THR A 313 4.19 30.19 7.23
N PHE A 314 3.54 29.04 7.05
CA PHE A 314 3.51 27.96 8.04
C PHE A 314 4.18 26.71 7.52
N GLN A 315 5.07 26.14 8.35
CA GLN A 315 5.77 24.90 8.01
C GLN A 315 5.07 23.66 8.53
N VAL A 316 4.30 23.80 9.61
CA VAL A 316 3.52 22.72 10.22
C VAL A 316 2.05 23.10 10.16
N VAL A 317 1.23 22.23 9.59
CA VAL A 317 -0.20 22.47 9.41
C VAL A 317 -1.00 21.28 9.91
N ILE A 318 -1.97 21.55 10.79
CA ILE A 318 -3.01 20.61 11.20
C ILE A 318 -4.32 21.03 10.52
N ILE A 319 -5.00 20.09 9.87
CA ILE A 319 -6.37 20.28 9.39
C ILE A 319 -7.28 19.33 10.15
N ASP A 320 -8.11 19.87 11.03
CA ASP A 320 -9.17 19.15 11.71
C ASP A 320 -10.40 19.04 10.80
N GLU A 321 -11.09 17.89 10.85
CA GLU A 321 -12.16 17.53 9.93
C GLU A 321 -11.80 17.75 8.44
N SER A 322 -10.69 17.15 8.01
CA SER A 322 -10.14 17.29 6.65
C SER A 322 -11.13 16.96 5.52
N HIS A 323 -12.22 16.24 5.82
CA HIS A 323 -13.32 15.98 4.89
C HIS A 323 -13.98 17.28 4.37
N PHE A 324 -13.85 18.42 5.05
CA PHE A 324 -14.26 19.73 4.53
C PHE A 324 -13.49 20.15 3.26
N LEU A 325 -12.33 19.54 2.99
CA LEU A 325 -11.51 19.78 1.80
C LEU A 325 -11.84 18.86 0.62
N LYS A 326 -12.86 18.00 0.71
CA LYS A 326 -13.16 16.97 -0.31
C LYS A 326 -13.44 17.48 -1.72
N ASN A 327 -13.90 18.73 -1.87
CA ASN A 327 -14.26 19.30 -3.16
C ASN A 327 -13.30 20.42 -3.57
N ILE A 328 -12.49 20.15 -4.59
CA ILE A 328 -11.45 21.05 -5.13
C ILE A 328 -11.99 22.41 -5.61
N LYS A 329 -13.28 22.51 -5.95
CA LYS A 329 -13.89 23.76 -6.44
C LYS A 329 -14.26 24.74 -5.31
N THR A 330 -14.38 24.25 -4.09
CA THR A 330 -14.79 25.07 -2.93
C THR A 330 -13.73 26.13 -2.60
N ALA A 331 -14.16 27.28 -2.07
CA ALA A 331 -13.23 28.34 -1.65
C ALA A 331 -12.25 27.83 -0.57
N ARG A 332 -12.75 27.03 0.39
CA ARG A 332 -11.96 26.40 1.45
C ARG A 332 -10.83 25.54 0.90
N CYS A 333 -11.14 24.64 -0.04
CA CYS A 333 -10.12 23.79 -0.65
C CYS A 333 -9.13 24.60 -1.49
N ARG A 334 -9.59 25.60 -2.24
CA ARG A 334 -8.71 26.45 -3.06
C ARG A 334 -7.74 27.27 -2.20
N ALA A 335 -8.18 27.73 -1.02
CA ALA A 335 -7.33 28.43 -0.06
C ALA A 335 -6.35 27.49 0.66
N ALA A 336 -6.80 26.30 1.08
CA ALA A 336 -5.99 25.37 1.85
C ALA A 336 -4.90 24.66 1.02
N MET A 337 -5.21 24.23 -0.20
CA MET A 337 -4.29 23.37 -0.98
C MET A 337 -2.91 23.99 -1.27
N PRO A 338 -2.78 25.27 -1.65
CA PRO A 338 -1.46 25.89 -1.81
C PRO A 338 -0.63 25.87 -0.53
N LEU A 339 -1.27 26.14 0.61
CA LEU A 339 -0.64 26.12 1.93
C LEU A 339 -0.17 24.71 2.31
N LEU A 340 -1.02 23.69 2.12
CA LEU A 340 -0.69 22.30 2.42
C LEU A 340 0.43 21.73 1.56
N LYS A 341 0.50 22.17 0.28
CA LYS A 341 1.58 21.79 -0.63
C LYS A 341 2.91 22.44 -0.27
N ALA A 342 2.88 23.67 0.26
CA ALA A 342 4.08 24.41 0.64
C ALA A 342 4.61 24.03 2.04
N ALA A 343 3.73 23.65 2.96
CA ALA A 343 4.10 23.26 4.31
C ALA A 343 5.03 22.03 4.30
N LYS A 344 5.97 21.98 5.23
CA LYS A 344 6.87 20.83 5.42
C LYS A 344 6.13 19.64 6.03
N ARG A 345 5.28 19.88 7.03
CA ARG A 345 4.49 18.89 7.77
C ARG A 345 2.99 19.15 7.59
N VAL A 346 2.21 18.10 7.34
CA VAL A 346 0.76 18.16 7.11
C VAL A 346 0.08 17.02 7.86
N ILE A 347 -0.69 17.36 8.88
CA ILE A 347 -1.41 16.42 9.73
C ILE A 347 -2.90 16.62 9.46
N LEU A 348 -3.51 15.71 8.71
CA LEU A 348 -4.95 15.73 8.45
C LEU A 348 -5.66 14.85 9.47
N LEU A 349 -6.79 15.31 10.02
CA LEU A 349 -7.63 14.55 10.95
C LEU A 349 -9.03 14.42 10.35
N SER A 350 -9.59 13.21 10.31
CA SER A 350 -11.00 13.02 9.98
C SER A 350 -11.49 11.66 10.43
N GLY A 351 -12.57 11.58 11.21
CA GLY A 351 -13.21 10.30 11.50
C GLY A 351 -13.93 9.68 10.29
N THR A 352 -14.20 10.48 9.26
CA THR A 352 -14.90 10.07 8.03
C THR A 352 -14.18 10.64 6.80
N PRO A 353 -12.97 10.13 6.47
CA PRO A 353 -12.14 10.73 5.43
C PRO A 353 -12.79 10.68 4.04
N ALA A 354 -13.60 9.67 3.76
CA ALA A 354 -14.49 9.59 2.59
C ALA A 354 -15.93 9.38 3.06
N MET A 355 -16.86 10.20 2.57
CA MET A 355 -18.27 10.07 2.91
C MET A 355 -19.06 9.26 1.88
N SER A 356 -18.74 9.40 0.59
CA SER A 356 -19.59 8.84 -0.47
C SER A 356 -18.86 8.36 -1.70
N ARG A 357 -17.77 9.02 -2.11
CA ARG A 357 -17.12 8.74 -3.40
C ARG A 357 -15.60 8.66 -3.25
N PRO A 358 -14.93 7.73 -3.95
CA PRO A 358 -13.47 7.63 -3.98
C PRO A 358 -12.76 8.93 -4.34
N ALA A 359 -13.37 9.69 -5.25
CA ALA A 359 -12.88 10.98 -5.71
C ALA A 359 -12.72 12.02 -4.58
N GLU A 360 -13.46 11.87 -3.47
CA GLU A 360 -13.39 12.79 -2.32
C GLU A 360 -12.05 12.69 -1.56
N LEU A 361 -11.32 11.58 -1.68
CA LEU A 361 -10.01 11.42 -1.04
C LEU A 361 -8.88 12.12 -1.79
N TYR A 362 -9.07 12.48 -3.06
CA TYR A 362 -8.01 13.02 -3.90
C TYR A 362 -7.34 14.24 -3.28
N THR A 363 -8.12 15.19 -2.75
CA THR A 363 -7.58 16.43 -2.18
C THR A 363 -6.75 16.18 -0.92
N GLN A 364 -7.19 15.23 -0.08
CA GLN A 364 -6.46 14.82 1.12
C GLN A 364 -5.16 14.11 0.77
N ILE A 365 -5.17 13.20 -0.22
CA ILE A 365 -3.96 12.54 -0.72
C ILE A 365 -3.01 13.56 -1.34
N ALA A 366 -3.51 14.47 -2.18
CA ALA A 366 -2.71 15.51 -2.80
C ALA A 366 -2.14 16.52 -1.79
N ALA A 367 -2.77 16.65 -0.62
CA ALA A 367 -2.23 17.45 0.48
C ALA A 367 -1.10 16.71 1.21
N VAL A 368 -1.26 15.41 1.50
CA VAL A 368 -0.23 14.62 2.19
C VAL A 368 0.96 14.29 1.28
N GLN A 369 0.72 13.87 0.04
CA GLN A 369 1.78 13.54 -0.92
C GLN A 369 1.46 14.12 -2.31
N PRO A 370 1.83 15.39 -2.56
CA PRO A 370 1.50 16.09 -3.80
C PRO A 370 1.99 15.40 -5.08
N ALA A 371 3.12 14.70 -5.00
CA ALA A 371 3.72 13.98 -6.13
C ALA A 371 3.03 12.64 -6.46
N PHE A 372 2.14 12.14 -5.58
CA PHE A 372 1.57 10.80 -5.72
C PHE A 372 0.53 10.73 -6.85
N PHE A 373 -0.35 11.72 -6.93
CA PHE A 373 -1.30 11.90 -8.04
C PHE A 373 -1.32 13.35 -8.50
N PRO A 374 -0.54 13.70 -9.54
CA PRO A 374 -0.44 15.08 -10.01
C PRO A 374 -1.76 15.64 -10.56
N GLN A 375 -2.60 14.77 -11.13
CA GLN A 375 -3.82 15.16 -11.85
C GLN A 375 -5.04 14.39 -11.34
N PHE A 376 -6.10 15.14 -11.01
CA PHE A 376 -7.39 14.58 -10.58
C PHE A 376 -8.00 13.66 -11.64
N HIS A 377 -7.88 14.03 -12.92
CA HIS A 377 -8.43 13.24 -14.02
C HIS A 377 -7.82 11.84 -14.08
N SER A 378 -6.49 11.73 -14.00
CA SER A 378 -5.78 10.45 -14.00
C SER A 378 -6.16 9.59 -12.79
N PHE A 379 -6.32 10.21 -11.62
CA PHE A 379 -6.82 9.54 -10.42
C PHE A 379 -8.25 9.01 -10.61
N GLY A 380 -9.15 9.85 -11.14
CA GLY A 380 -10.55 9.51 -11.39
C GLY A 380 -10.73 8.34 -12.37
N LEU A 381 -10.01 8.38 -13.51
CA LEU A 381 -10.03 7.31 -14.50
C LEU A 381 -9.51 5.99 -13.93
N ARG A 382 -8.39 6.04 -13.20
CA ARG A 382 -7.72 4.83 -12.74
C ARG A 382 -8.45 4.15 -11.59
N TYR A 383 -8.99 4.93 -10.64
CA TYR A 383 -9.42 4.42 -9.33
C TYR A 383 -10.88 4.68 -8.96
N CYS A 384 -11.60 5.52 -9.70
CA CYS A 384 -13.00 5.85 -9.40
C CYS A 384 -13.97 5.24 -10.42
N ASP A 385 -13.53 4.25 -11.21
CA ASP A 385 -14.25 3.69 -12.38
C ASP A 385 -14.89 4.80 -13.24
N GLY A 386 -14.10 5.82 -13.60
CA GLY A 386 -14.59 7.00 -14.32
C GLY A 386 -15.11 6.64 -15.71
N ARG A 387 -16.39 6.28 -15.82
CA ARG A 387 -17.05 6.09 -17.12
C ARG A 387 -17.44 7.46 -17.69
N LYS A 388 -16.97 7.79 -18.89
CA LYS A 388 -17.53 8.90 -19.68
C LYS A 388 -18.96 8.53 -20.06
N VAL A 389 -19.96 9.18 -19.46
CA VAL A 389 -21.31 9.18 -20.02
C VAL A 389 -21.31 10.16 -21.19
N LEU A 390 -21.56 9.68 -22.41
CA LEU A 390 -21.45 10.42 -23.67
C LEU A 390 -22.47 11.56 -23.86
N GLN A 391 -23.29 11.86 -22.87
CA GLN A 391 -24.23 12.98 -22.93
C GLN A 391 -24.13 13.80 -21.64
N TRP A 392 -23.73 15.07 -21.78
CA TRP A 392 -23.81 16.15 -20.77
C TRP A 392 -22.75 16.21 -19.64
N GLY A 393 -21.53 15.70 -19.86
CA GLY A 393 -20.35 16.11 -19.06
C GLY A 393 -20.39 15.84 -17.55
N LYS A 394 -21.33 14.99 -17.08
CA LYS A 394 -21.40 14.52 -15.69
C LYS A 394 -20.76 13.15 -15.55
N TRP A 395 -19.94 12.99 -14.51
CA TRP A 395 -19.25 11.74 -14.17
C TRP A 395 -20.04 11.00 -13.07
N GLN A 396 -20.32 9.72 -13.27
CA GLN A 396 -20.66 8.81 -12.17
C GLN A 396 -19.37 8.10 -11.75
N THR A 397 -18.99 8.25 -10.48
CA THR A 397 -17.85 7.54 -9.89
C THR A 397 -18.34 6.28 -9.21
N GLY A 398 -17.80 5.13 -9.60
CA GLY A 398 -18.07 3.84 -8.98
C GLY A 398 -17.50 3.71 -7.57
N THR A 399 -17.70 2.54 -6.98
CA THR A 399 -17.19 2.12 -5.67
C THR A 399 -15.66 2.14 -5.62
N LEU A 400 -15.12 2.49 -4.45
CA LEU A 400 -13.68 2.49 -4.17
C LEU A 400 -13.15 1.06 -4.40
N GLN A 401 -12.23 0.86 -5.35
CA GLN A 401 -11.32 -0.27 -5.24
C GLN A 401 -10.50 0.00 -3.98
N THR A 402 -10.59 -0.91 -3.01
CA THR A 402 -10.20 -0.83 -1.59
C THR A 402 -8.72 -0.53 -1.31
N ALA A 403 -7.95 -0.33 -2.38
CA ALA A 403 -6.56 0.09 -2.51
C ALA A 403 -6.04 1.19 -1.58
N PHE A 404 -6.84 2.24 -1.36
CA PHE A 404 -6.31 3.53 -0.90
C PHE A 404 -6.21 3.69 0.61
N TYR A 405 -6.89 2.82 1.36
CA TYR A 405 -6.95 2.90 2.81
C TYR A 405 -5.60 2.65 3.49
N PHE A 406 -4.60 2.14 2.78
CA PHE A 406 -3.41 1.62 3.45
C PHE A 406 -2.13 2.44 3.26
N ILE A 407 -2.12 3.41 2.35
CA ILE A 407 -0.89 4.14 2.00
C ILE A 407 -0.66 5.34 2.93
N PHE A 408 -1.72 6.02 3.36
CA PHE A 408 -1.66 7.31 4.09
C PHE A 408 -2.54 7.40 5.33
N LEU A 409 -3.44 6.44 5.49
CA LEU A 409 -4.42 6.35 6.56
C LEU A 409 -3.88 5.39 7.60
N LYS A 410 -3.74 5.87 8.85
CA LYS A 410 -3.78 4.98 10.00
C LYS A 410 -5.22 4.96 10.50
N GLN A 411 -5.81 3.78 10.49
CA GLN A 411 -7.06 3.46 11.16
C GLN A 411 -6.68 2.40 12.20
N SER A 412 -7.01 2.68 13.46
CA SER A 412 -6.78 1.76 14.58
C SER A 412 -7.61 0.49 14.48
#